data_AF-A0A7S2E9F3-F1
#
_entry.id   AF-A0A7S2E9F3-F1
#
_cell.length_a   1.000
_cell.length_b   1.000
_cell.length_c   1.000
_cell.angle_alpha   90.00
_cell.angle_beta   90.00
_cell.angle_gamma   90.00
#
_symmetry.space_group_name_H-M   'P 1'
#
loop_
_entity.id
_entity.type
_entity.pdbx_description
1 polymer ?
#
loop_
_entity_poly.entity_id
_entity_poly.type
_entity_poly.pdbx_seq_one_letter_code
_entity_poly.pdbx_strand_id
1 'polypeptide(L)'
;IKKELDSEYCIGVRSEPRIVEQQFGNFQIYDDVQESRDERRKFGRFFYRFPNGEAGMDVFNRVTSFISTIFRDTHYMNVEGISMDELNIVVVTHGLTLRLFLMRWLQISVDEFEEMYNPDNGFLAVMERQTSKCGSKQWYKLTQESADHLRIKQRTVDPLLFDDVKDDDTK
;
A
#
# COMPACT_ATOMS: atom_id res chain seq x y z
N ILE A 1 2.20 1.89 -21.37
CA ILE A 1 1.69 2.89 -20.39
C ILE A 1 1.86 4.30 -20.93
N LYS A 2 3.08 4.89 -20.99
CA LYS A 2 3.25 6.29 -21.46
C LYS A 2 2.63 6.63 -22.84
N LYS A 3 2.59 5.67 -23.77
CA LYS A 3 2.01 5.89 -25.11
C LYS A 3 0.47 5.84 -25.15
N GLU A 4 -0.14 5.25 -24.12
CA GLU A 4 -1.59 5.03 -24.03
C GLU A 4 -2.27 6.05 -23.11
N LEU A 5 -1.49 6.87 -22.39
CA LEU A 5 -2.01 7.93 -21.53
C LEU A 5 -2.02 9.23 -22.33
N ASP A 6 -3.15 9.92 -22.29
CA ASP A 6 -3.26 11.26 -22.85
C ASP A 6 -2.30 12.21 -22.13
N SER A 7 -1.42 12.86 -22.89
CA SER A 7 -0.44 13.81 -22.37
C SER A 7 -1.07 15.03 -21.71
N GLU A 8 -2.32 15.35 -22.04
CA GLU A 8 -3.06 16.46 -21.41
C GLU A 8 -3.36 16.18 -19.93
N TYR A 9 -3.66 14.93 -19.58
CA TYR A 9 -4.07 14.52 -18.22
C TYR A 9 -2.96 13.82 -17.43
N CYS A 10 -1.75 13.71 -18.00
CA CYS A 10 -0.63 12.99 -17.41
C CYS A 10 0.50 13.96 -17.03
N ILE A 11 0.52 14.39 -15.76
CA ILE A 11 1.56 15.28 -15.21
C ILE A 11 2.95 14.62 -15.25
N GLY A 12 3.04 13.31 -14.99
CA GLY A 12 4.31 12.61 -15.02
C GLY A 12 4.19 11.11 -14.81
N VAL A 13 5.22 10.38 -15.23
CA VAL A 13 5.35 8.94 -15.00
C VAL A 13 6.79 8.63 -14.63
N ARG A 14 6.95 7.90 -13.53
CA ARG A 14 8.23 7.52 -12.95
C ARG A 14 8.31 6.02 -12.75
N SER A 15 9.47 5.45 -13.04
CA SER A 15 9.79 4.07 -12.65
C SER A 15 10.37 4.07 -11.24
N GLU A 16 9.89 3.18 -10.38
CA GLU A 16 10.31 3.10 -9.00
C GLU A 16 10.72 1.66 -8.64
N PRO A 17 12.03 1.39 -8.43
CA PRO A 17 12.51 0.05 -8.13
C PRO A 17 12.05 -0.48 -6.77
N ARG A 18 11.63 0.38 -5.84
CA ARG A 18 11.23 -0.05 -4.49
C ARG A 18 9.85 -0.68 -4.39
N ILE A 19 9.07 -0.70 -5.47
CA ILE A 19 7.72 -1.28 -5.54
C ILE A 19 7.64 -2.53 -6.42
N VAL A 20 8.78 -3.18 -6.69
CA VAL A 20 8.85 -4.48 -7.35
C VAL A 20 8.28 -5.60 -6.46
N GLU A 21 8.00 -6.77 -7.01
CA GLU A 21 7.56 -7.91 -6.19
C GLU A 21 8.66 -8.45 -5.27
N GLN A 22 8.28 -9.15 -4.19
CA GLN A 22 9.20 -9.89 -3.33
C GLN A 22 10.14 -10.77 -4.14
N GLN A 23 11.44 -10.58 -3.93
CA GLN A 23 12.44 -11.45 -4.50
C GLN A 23 12.44 -12.77 -3.74
N PHE A 24 12.18 -13.85 -4.45
CA PHE A 24 12.20 -15.16 -3.85
C PHE A 24 13.66 -15.71 -3.76
N GLY A 25 14.64 -15.10 -4.44
CA GLY A 25 16.04 -15.56 -4.50
C GLY A 25 16.43 -16.21 -5.83
N ASN A 26 17.61 -16.84 -5.87
CA ASN A 26 18.18 -17.45 -7.07
C ASN A 26 17.67 -18.89 -7.28
N PHE A 27 16.39 -19.06 -7.61
CA PHE A 27 15.87 -20.42 -7.85
C PHE A 27 16.48 -21.05 -9.09
N GLN A 28 17.13 -22.18 -8.89
CA GLN A 28 17.60 -23.04 -9.97
C GLN A 28 16.95 -24.44 -9.92
N ILE A 29 16.33 -24.80 -8.79
CA ILE A 29 15.73 -26.12 -8.55
C ILE A 29 14.26 -25.96 -8.15
N TYR A 30 13.37 -26.74 -8.77
CA TYR A 30 11.92 -26.65 -8.58
C TYR A 30 11.46 -27.15 -7.19
N ASP A 31 12.10 -28.18 -6.66
CA ASP A 31 11.71 -28.79 -5.39
C ASP A 31 11.94 -27.84 -4.21
N ASP A 32 13.08 -27.13 -4.19
CA ASP A 32 13.40 -26.10 -3.20
C ASP A 32 12.35 -24.95 -3.18
N VAL A 33 11.77 -24.63 -4.34
CA VAL A 33 10.70 -23.63 -4.46
C VAL A 33 9.43 -24.12 -3.75
N GLN A 34 9.06 -25.39 -3.93
CA GLN A 34 7.88 -25.96 -3.30
C GLN A 34 8.04 -26.03 -1.78
N GLU A 35 9.19 -26.53 -1.30
CA GLU A 35 9.48 -26.61 0.13
C GLU A 35 9.44 -25.21 0.77
N SER A 36 10.11 -24.23 0.17
CA SER A 36 10.10 -22.85 0.67
C SER A 36 8.69 -22.23 0.69
N ARG A 37 7.83 -22.60 -0.27
CA ARG A 37 6.42 -22.13 -0.31
C ARG A 37 5.60 -22.75 0.81
N ASP A 38 5.83 -24.01 1.14
CA ASP A 38 5.12 -24.70 2.22
C ASP A 38 5.61 -24.27 3.59
N GLU A 39 6.91 -24.03 3.76
CA GLU A 39 7.45 -23.40 4.97
C GLU A 39 6.87 -22.01 5.19
N ARG A 40 6.81 -21.19 4.14
CA ARG A 40 6.18 -19.87 4.21
C ARG A 40 4.72 -19.94 4.66
N ARG A 41 3.95 -20.92 4.18
CA ARG A 41 2.56 -21.11 4.61
C ARG A 41 2.43 -21.42 6.10
N LYS A 42 3.42 -22.11 6.68
CA LYS A 42 3.46 -22.44 8.12
C LYS A 42 3.96 -21.28 8.97
N PHE A 43 4.95 -20.52 8.49
CA PHE A 43 5.61 -19.47 9.27
C PHE A 43 4.92 -18.11 9.19
N GLY A 44 4.25 -17.82 8.07
CA GLY A 44 3.66 -16.51 7.80
C GLY A 44 4.44 -15.74 6.72
N ARG A 45 3.72 -14.93 5.95
CA ARG A 45 4.25 -14.25 4.77
C ARG A 45 5.14 -13.05 5.11
N PHE A 46 4.92 -12.42 6.25
CA PHE A 46 5.58 -11.18 6.66
C PHE A 46 7.03 -11.44 7.09
N PHE A 47 7.23 -12.41 7.99
CA PHE A 47 8.55 -12.67 8.58
C PHE A 47 9.35 -13.76 7.87
N TYR A 48 8.73 -14.65 7.09
CA TYR A 48 9.46 -15.70 6.39
C TYR A 48 10.41 -15.10 5.35
N ARG A 49 11.71 -15.41 5.48
CA ARG A 49 12.75 -15.04 4.53
C ARG A 49 13.07 -16.21 3.62
N PHE A 50 12.94 -16.00 2.31
CA PHE A 50 13.39 -16.99 1.35
C PHE A 50 14.93 -17.10 1.33
N PRO A 51 15.49 -18.31 1.12
CA PRO A 51 16.92 -18.48 0.91
C PRO A 51 17.43 -17.61 -0.25
N ASN A 52 18.44 -16.77 0.02
CA ASN A 52 18.96 -15.78 -0.94
C ASN A 52 17.92 -14.78 -1.48
N GLY A 53 16.79 -14.62 -0.78
CA GLY A 53 15.69 -13.75 -1.16
C GLY A 53 15.28 -12.76 -0.06
N GLU A 54 14.13 -12.14 -0.26
CA GLU A 54 13.51 -11.17 0.64
C GLU A 54 12.52 -11.85 1.59
N ALA A 55 12.38 -11.28 2.79
CA ALA A 55 11.20 -11.44 3.62
C ALA A 55 10.14 -10.39 3.26
N GLY A 56 8.88 -10.62 3.64
CA GLY A 56 7.84 -9.60 3.52
C GLY A 56 8.19 -8.31 4.27
N MET A 57 8.90 -8.42 5.39
CA MET A 57 9.43 -7.29 6.15
C MET A 57 10.44 -6.43 5.35
N ASP A 58 11.26 -7.02 4.46
CA ASP A 58 12.16 -6.23 3.62
C ASP A 58 11.38 -5.41 2.61
N VAL A 59 10.37 -6.05 2.00
CA VAL A 59 9.45 -5.40 1.07
C VAL A 59 8.71 -4.25 1.77
N PHE A 60 8.23 -4.46 3.00
CA PHE A 60 7.62 -3.43 3.83
C PHE A 60 8.56 -2.24 4.06
N ASN A 61 9.84 -2.49 4.36
CA ASN A 61 10.82 -1.44 4.60
C ASN A 61 11.10 -0.59 3.35
N ARG A 62 11.28 -1.22 2.18
CA ARG A 62 11.49 -0.46 0.93
C ARG A 62 10.25 0.33 0.52
N VAL A 63 9.06 -0.27 0.67
CA VAL A 63 7.78 0.41 0.41
C VAL A 63 7.57 1.60 1.36
N THR A 64 7.96 1.47 2.62
CA THR A 64 7.92 2.57 3.59
C THR A 64 8.72 3.78 3.10
N SER A 65 9.93 3.56 2.58
CA SER A 65 10.73 4.66 2.03
C SER A 65 10.16 5.26 0.73
N PHE A 66 9.41 4.46 -0.04
CA PHE A 66 8.71 4.92 -1.24
C PHE A 66 7.54 5.84 -0.89
N ILE A 67 6.79 5.56 0.16
CA ILE A 67 5.69 6.43 0.61
C ILE A 67 6.20 7.87 0.88
N SER A 68 7.38 8.03 1.50
CA SER A 68 7.99 9.36 1.68
C SER A 68 8.29 10.08 0.37
N THR A 69 8.53 9.34 -0.72
CA THR A 69 8.69 9.93 -2.06
C THR A 69 7.36 10.45 -2.60
N ILE A 70 6.26 9.72 -2.42
CA ILE A 70 4.91 10.20 -2.79
C ILE A 70 4.64 11.53 -2.08
N PHE A 71 4.80 11.57 -0.75
CA PHE A 71 4.52 12.79 0.02
C PHE A 71 5.36 13.99 -0.42
N ARG A 72 6.65 13.78 -0.68
CA ARG A 72 7.53 14.84 -1.16
C ARG A 72 7.13 15.32 -2.55
N ASP A 73 6.83 14.41 -3.46
CA ASP A 73 6.46 14.75 -4.84
C ASP A 73 5.10 15.48 -4.86
N THR A 74 4.13 15.07 -4.04
CA THR A 74 2.85 15.81 -3.86
C THR A 74 3.04 17.19 -3.26
N HIS A 75 3.99 17.33 -2.32
CA HIS A 75 4.29 18.63 -1.72
C HIS A 75 4.86 19.60 -2.76
N TYR A 76 5.78 19.13 -3.63
CA TYR A 76 6.32 19.96 -4.70
C TYR A 76 5.24 20.38 -5.69
N MET A 77 4.36 19.47 -6.13
CA MET A 77 3.24 19.81 -7.02
C MET A 77 2.33 20.89 -6.42
N ASN A 78 2.02 20.78 -5.12
CA ASN A 78 1.21 21.78 -4.43
C ASN A 78 1.90 23.16 -4.37
N VAL A 79 3.23 23.20 -4.17
CA VAL A 79 4.02 24.45 -4.21
C VAL A 79 4.04 25.06 -5.62
N GLU A 80 4.02 24.23 -6.66
CA GLU A 80 3.93 24.65 -8.07
C GLU A 80 2.52 25.08 -8.50
N GLY A 81 1.54 25.06 -7.58
CA GLY A 81 0.18 25.53 -7.82
C GLY A 81 -0.78 24.47 -8.37
N ILE A 82 -0.37 23.21 -8.44
CA ILE A 82 -1.25 22.10 -8.80
C ILE A 82 -2.07 21.74 -7.56
N SER A 83 -3.40 21.94 -7.65
CA SER A 83 -4.29 21.59 -6.55
C SER A 83 -4.28 20.08 -6.32
N MET A 84 -4.12 19.67 -5.06
CA MET A 84 -4.30 18.28 -4.67
C MET A 84 -5.71 17.77 -5.00
N ASP A 85 -6.72 18.65 -5.07
CA ASP A 85 -8.10 18.29 -5.40
C ASP A 85 -8.28 17.79 -6.84
N GLU A 86 -7.33 18.10 -7.71
CA GLU A 86 -7.36 17.75 -9.13
C GLU A 86 -6.34 16.64 -9.45
N LEU A 87 -5.60 16.16 -8.44
CA LEU A 87 -4.49 15.23 -8.61
C LEU A 87 -4.89 13.81 -8.19
N ASN A 88 -4.71 12.86 -9.10
CA ASN A 88 -4.78 11.42 -8.81
C ASN A 88 -3.39 10.78 -8.95
N ILE A 89 -3.04 9.91 -8.00
CA ILE A 89 -1.78 9.15 -8.04
C ILE A 89 -2.10 7.69 -8.29
N VAL A 90 -1.55 7.14 -9.38
CA VAL A 90 -1.69 5.73 -9.72
C VAL A 90 -0.38 5.00 -9.46
N VAL A 91 -0.42 4.03 -8.55
CA VAL A 91 0.71 3.16 -8.24
C VAL A 91 0.45 1.78 -8.84
N VAL A 92 1.29 1.35 -9.78
CA VAL A 92 1.21 0.03 -10.40
C VAL A 92 2.28 -0.88 -9.77
N THR A 93 1.84 -1.98 -9.15
CA THR A 93 2.72 -2.89 -8.42
C THR A 93 2.15 -4.32 -8.43
N HIS A 94 2.63 -5.19 -7.54
CA HIS A 94 2.33 -6.62 -7.46
C HIS A 94 1.53 -6.96 -6.20
N GLY A 95 0.95 -8.16 -6.15
CA GLY A 95 -0.05 -8.53 -5.14
C GLY A 95 0.45 -8.51 -3.70
N LEU A 96 1.68 -8.98 -3.41
CA LEU A 96 2.21 -8.89 -2.04
C LEU A 96 2.66 -7.46 -1.71
N THR A 97 3.31 -6.79 -2.66
CA THR A 97 3.81 -5.42 -2.47
C THR A 97 2.67 -4.42 -2.27
N LEU A 98 1.54 -4.56 -2.97
CA LEU A 98 0.31 -3.78 -2.75
C LEU A 98 -0.22 -3.95 -1.32
N ARG A 99 -0.29 -5.18 -0.82
CA ARG A 99 -0.78 -5.44 0.54
C ARG A 99 0.14 -4.85 1.59
N LEU A 100 1.45 -4.91 1.40
CA LEU A 100 2.43 -4.29 2.29
C LEU A 100 2.42 -2.76 2.20
N PHE A 101 2.12 -2.20 1.04
CA PHE A 101 1.85 -0.77 0.89
C PHE A 101 0.64 -0.35 1.72
N LEU A 102 -0.49 -1.04 1.58
CA LEU A 102 -1.70 -0.77 2.36
C LEU A 102 -1.47 -1.01 3.85
N MET A 103 -0.74 -2.06 4.22
CA MET A 103 -0.35 -2.32 5.60
C MET A 103 0.40 -1.13 6.19
N ARG A 104 1.39 -0.60 5.46
CA ARG A 104 2.15 0.55 5.93
C ARG A 104 1.31 1.82 5.97
N TRP A 105 0.48 2.05 4.97
CA TRP A 105 -0.32 3.26 4.81
C TRP A 105 -1.44 3.36 5.86
N LEU A 106 -2.18 2.27 6.05
CA LEU A 106 -3.33 2.19 6.97
C LEU A 106 -2.95 1.67 8.36
N GLN A 107 -1.64 1.50 8.62
CA GLN A 107 -1.12 0.99 9.89
C GLN A 107 -1.73 -0.36 10.30
N ILE A 108 -1.98 -1.24 9.31
CA ILE A 108 -2.52 -2.59 9.53
C ILE A 108 -1.50 -3.39 10.34
N SER A 109 -1.98 -4.12 11.36
CA SER A 109 -1.14 -5.02 12.16
C SER A 109 -0.61 -6.20 11.33
N VAL A 110 0.45 -6.84 11.81
CA VAL A 110 0.99 -8.05 11.14
C VAL A 110 -0.08 -9.15 11.06
N ASP A 111 -0.83 -9.37 12.15
CA ASP A 111 -1.86 -10.42 12.21
C ASP A 111 -2.96 -10.18 11.17
N GLU A 112 -3.44 -8.93 11.05
CA GLU A 112 -4.41 -8.57 10.04
C GLU A 112 -3.85 -8.70 8.62
N PHE A 113 -2.57 -8.35 8.41
CA PHE A 113 -1.91 -8.51 7.12
C PHE A 113 -1.83 -9.98 6.68
N GLU A 114 -1.56 -10.91 7.60
CA GLU A 114 -1.52 -12.34 7.30
C GLU A 114 -2.90 -12.87 6.90
N GLU A 115 -3.97 -12.30 7.45
CA GLU A 115 -5.38 -12.61 7.10
C GLU A 115 -5.82 -12.01 5.75
N MET A 116 -5.11 -11.03 5.20
CA MET A 116 -5.48 -10.37 3.95
C MET A 116 -5.50 -11.33 2.76
N TYR A 117 -6.53 -11.18 1.92
CA TYR A 117 -6.65 -11.91 0.66
C TYR A 117 -5.64 -11.39 -0.37
N ASN A 118 -5.07 -12.30 -1.16
CA ASN A 118 -4.18 -11.91 -2.26
C ASN A 118 -5.05 -11.46 -3.44
N PRO A 119 -4.91 -10.21 -3.92
CA PRO A 119 -5.79 -9.69 -4.97
C PRO A 119 -5.64 -10.46 -6.28
N ASP A 120 -6.71 -10.46 -7.08
CA ASP A 120 -6.71 -11.02 -8.42
C ASP A 120 -5.84 -10.19 -9.38
N ASN A 121 -5.46 -10.79 -10.51
CA ASN A 121 -4.68 -10.10 -11.53
C ASN A 121 -5.44 -8.88 -12.08
N GLY A 122 -4.79 -7.71 -12.07
CA GLY A 122 -5.40 -6.47 -12.56
C GLY A 122 -6.38 -5.81 -11.59
N PHE A 123 -6.47 -6.29 -10.35
CA PHE A 123 -7.27 -5.65 -9.31
C PHE A 123 -6.81 -4.21 -9.04
N LEU A 124 -7.79 -3.31 -8.86
CA LEU A 124 -7.57 -1.89 -8.55
C LEU A 124 -8.01 -1.61 -7.11
N ALA A 125 -7.04 -1.33 -6.23
CA ALA A 125 -7.33 -0.82 -4.89
C ALA A 125 -7.47 0.71 -4.94
N VAL A 126 -8.59 1.23 -4.46
CA VAL A 126 -8.90 2.67 -4.48
C VAL A 126 -8.90 3.23 -3.06
N MET A 127 -8.17 4.31 -2.86
CA MET A 127 -8.21 5.11 -1.64
C MET A 127 -8.72 6.51 -1.95
N GLU A 128 -9.72 6.97 -1.22
CA GLU A 128 -10.35 8.27 -1.38
C GLU A 128 -9.85 9.22 -0.30
N ARG A 129 -9.44 10.42 -0.71
CA ARG A 129 -9.05 11.46 0.23
C ARG A 129 -10.26 11.93 1.03
N GLN A 130 -10.10 11.97 2.34
CA GLN A 130 -11.04 12.51 3.29
C GLN A 130 -10.50 13.83 3.85
N THR A 131 -11.41 14.73 4.16
CA THR A 131 -11.09 16.02 4.77
C THR A 131 -11.99 16.21 5.99
N SER A 132 -11.40 16.63 7.11
CA SER A 132 -12.17 16.96 8.32
C SER A 132 -13.15 18.10 8.04
N LYS A 133 -14.25 18.18 8.81
CA LYS A 133 -15.26 19.24 8.69
C LYS A 133 -14.68 20.65 8.75
N CYS A 134 -13.62 20.85 9.54
CA CYS A 134 -12.93 22.13 9.67
C CYS A 134 -11.77 22.32 8.67
N GLY A 135 -11.52 21.35 7.78
CA GLY A 135 -10.44 21.40 6.78
C GLY A 135 -9.03 21.15 7.33
N SER A 136 -8.85 21.01 8.64
CA SER A 136 -7.52 20.96 9.26
C SER A 136 -6.79 19.62 9.11
N LYS A 137 -7.53 18.52 8.98
CA LYS A 137 -6.97 17.17 8.80
C LYS A 137 -7.38 16.63 7.43
N GLN A 138 -6.44 15.98 6.76
CA GLN A 138 -6.67 15.22 5.53
C GLN A 138 -6.06 13.83 5.70
N TRP A 139 -6.76 12.81 5.21
CA TRP A 139 -6.28 11.43 5.23
C TRP A 139 -6.85 10.67 4.04
N TYR A 140 -6.49 9.41 3.89
CA TYR A 140 -7.02 8.56 2.82
C TYR A 140 -7.73 7.38 3.45
N LYS A 141 -8.93 7.08 2.94
CA LYS A 141 -9.76 5.97 3.34
C LYS A 141 -9.85 4.98 2.19
N LEU A 142 -9.63 3.70 2.45
CA LEU A 142 -9.80 2.66 1.43
C LEU A 142 -11.29 2.52 1.09
N THR A 143 -11.65 2.35 -0.19
CA THR A 143 -13.06 2.13 -0.55
C THR A 143 -13.58 0.82 0.02
N GLN A 144 -14.88 0.76 0.28
CA GLN A 144 -15.53 -0.44 0.82
C GLN A 144 -15.30 -1.67 -0.07
N GLU A 145 -15.46 -1.50 -1.38
CA GLU A 145 -15.19 -2.55 -2.37
C GLU A 145 -13.75 -3.07 -2.29
N SER A 146 -12.78 -2.16 -2.17
CA SER A 146 -11.37 -2.53 -2.06
C SER A 146 -11.07 -3.25 -0.75
N ALA A 147 -11.67 -2.80 0.36
CA ALA A 147 -11.53 -3.41 1.67
C ALA A 147 -12.11 -4.83 1.69
N ASP A 148 -13.30 -5.02 1.12
CA ASP A 148 -13.98 -6.32 1.07
C ASP A 148 -13.21 -7.34 0.22
N HIS A 149 -12.71 -6.92 -0.94
CA HIS A 149 -11.90 -7.79 -1.80
C HIS A 149 -10.60 -8.25 -1.11
N LEU A 150 -9.93 -7.34 -0.40
CA LEU A 150 -8.69 -7.62 0.31
C LEU A 150 -8.89 -8.25 1.71
N ARG A 151 -10.14 -8.35 2.18
CA ARG A 151 -10.53 -8.78 3.53
C ARG A 151 -9.93 -7.91 4.64
N ILE A 152 -9.84 -6.60 4.41
CA ILE A 152 -9.40 -5.64 5.43
C ILE A 152 -10.57 -5.34 6.36
N LYS A 153 -10.32 -5.40 7.67
CA LYS A 153 -11.32 -5.10 8.71
C LYS A 153 -11.75 -3.63 8.63
N GLN A 154 -13.05 -3.36 8.75
CA GLN A 154 -13.62 -2.01 8.65
C GLN A 154 -12.98 -0.98 9.59
N ARG A 155 -12.59 -1.42 10.78
CA ARG A 155 -11.87 -0.57 11.76
C ARG A 155 -10.56 0.02 11.22
N THR A 156 -9.96 -0.62 10.22
CA THR A 156 -8.62 -0.31 9.69
C THR A 156 -8.71 0.40 8.34
N VAL A 157 -9.92 0.54 7.79
CA VAL A 157 -10.19 1.23 6.52
C VAL A 157 -10.01 2.74 6.67
N ASP A 158 -10.21 3.26 7.87
CA ASP A 158 -10.08 4.67 8.23
C ASP A 158 -9.07 4.84 9.38
N PRO A 159 -7.86 5.37 9.10
CA PRO A 159 -6.82 5.54 10.11
C PRO A 159 -7.22 6.47 11.28
N LEU A 160 -8.21 7.34 11.09
CA LEU A 160 -8.63 8.31 12.10
C LEU A 160 -9.90 7.89 12.88
N LEU A 161 -10.40 6.68 12.67
CA LEU A 161 -11.61 6.21 13.36
C LEU A 161 -11.48 6.15 14.90
N PHE A 162 -10.24 6.27 15.42
CA PHE A 162 -9.93 6.30 16.86
C PHE A 162 -9.83 7.71 17.46
N ASP A 163 -9.68 8.76 16.65
CA ASP A 163 -9.54 10.14 17.13
C ASP A 163 -10.89 10.78 17.54
N ASP A 164 -12.02 10.13 17.25
CA ASP A 164 -13.37 10.60 17.59
C ASP A 164 -13.85 10.13 18.98
N VAL A 165 -12.97 9.58 19.83
CA VAL A 165 -13.27 9.43 21.27
C VAL A 165 -13.20 10.81 21.92
N LYS A 166 -14.32 11.53 21.79
CA LYS A 166 -14.79 12.65 22.62
C LYS A 166 -13.74 13.29 23.52
N ASP A 167 -13.27 14.49 23.13
CA ASP A 167 -13.05 15.58 24.09
C ASP A 167 -14.42 15.96 24.68
N ASP A 168 -14.96 15.12 25.57
CA ASP A 168 -16.09 15.42 26.43
C ASP A 168 -15.56 15.46 27.87
N ASP A 169 -14.67 16.42 28.12
CA ASP A 169 -14.35 16.90 29.47
C ASP A 169 -14.21 18.43 29.41
N THR A 170 -15.35 19.08 29.18
CA THR A 170 -15.56 20.45 29.66
C THR A 170 -16.40 20.37 30.94
N LYS A 171 -15.73 20.28 32.10
CA LYS A 171 -16.18 20.86 33.37
C LYS A 171 -14.99 21.26 34.23
#